data_AF-A0A3L6SDE5-F1
#
_entry.id   AF-A0A3L6SDE5-F1
#
_cell.length_a   1.000
_cell.length_b   1.000
_cell.length_c   1.000
_cell.angle_alpha   90.00
_cell.angle_beta   90.00
_cell.angle_gamma   90.00
#
_symmetry.space_group_name_H-M   'P 1'
#
loop_
_entity.id
_entity.type
_entity.pdbx_description
1 polymer ?
#
loop_
_entity_poly.entity_id
_entity_poly.type
_entity_poly.pdbx_seq_one_letter_code
_entity_poly.pdbx_strand_id
1 'polypeptide(L)'
;MAGRMLLGVCAVLMAMAVANAAEGQVASVVVGLARCADCTRKNMKAETAFKGLQVAIKCKNSNGEYETRAVSELQSSGTFSVPLAADLHGADCHAQLHSAANAPCPGQEPSKIAPMSGGTFVVIPGKTHYPSADFD
;
A
#
# COMPACT_ATOMS: atom_id res chain seq x y z
N MET A 1 48.55 -16.45 -57.75
CA MET A 1 47.18 -16.80 -58.22
C MET A 1 46.44 -17.28 -56.98
N ALA A 2 45.74 -16.47 -56.20
CA ALA A 2 44.55 -15.65 -56.50
C ALA A 2 43.37 -16.48 -57.04
N GLY A 3 42.42 -16.77 -56.14
CA GLY A 3 40.99 -16.82 -56.44
C GLY A 3 40.30 -18.19 -56.49
N ARG A 4 39.41 -18.44 -55.52
CA ARG A 4 37.94 -18.70 -55.63
C ARG A 4 37.46 -19.42 -54.36
N MET A 5 36.71 -18.74 -53.47
CA MET A 5 35.23 -18.77 -53.36
C MET A 5 34.71 -20.21 -53.12
N LEU A 6 34.08 -20.61 -52.00
CA LEU A 6 32.87 -20.05 -51.39
C LEU A 6 32.41 -20.93 -50.18
N LEU A 7 31.69 -20.32 -49.22
CA LEU A 7 30.66 -20.88 -48.32
C LEU A 7 31.08 -21.70 -47.07
N GLY A 8 30.67 -21.23 -45.88
CA GLY A 8 30.53 -22.15 -44.74
C GLY A 8 30.52 -21.55 -43.33
N VAL A 9 29.50 -20.75 -43.02
CA VAL A 9 28.98 -20.48 -41.66
C VAL A 9 29.78 -19.51 -40.77
N CYS A 10 29.25 -18.28 -40.70
CA CYS A 10 29.43 -17.34 -39.60
C CYS A 10 29.06 -18.02 -38.25
N ALA A 11 30.05 -18.44 -37.47
CA ALA A 11 29.85 -18.74 -36.06
C ALA A 11 29.88 -17.42 -35.26
N VAL A 12 28.82 -16.61 -35.37
CA VAL A 12 28.59 -15.51 -34.42
C VAL A 12 28.16 -16.17 -33.11
N LEU A 13 29.11 -16.34 -32.20
CA LEU A 13 28.85 -16.76 -30.82
C LEU A 13 28.07 -15.64 -30.12
N MET A 14 26.74 -15.66 -30.24
CA MET A 14 25.86 -14.84 -29.42
C MET A 14 25.87 -15.40 -28.00
N ALA A 15 26.77 -14.88 -27.16
CA ALA A 15 26.62 -15.02 -25.72
C ALA A 15 25.38 -14.21 -25.31
N MET A 16 24.25 -14.90 -25.12
CA MET A 16 23.09 -14.31 -24.48
C MET A 16 23.45 -14.04 -23.03
N ALA A 17 23.99 -12.85 -22.74
CA ALA A 17 23.98 -12.32 -21.40
C ALA A 17 22.52 -12.08 -21.04
N VAL A 18 21.93 -13.00 -20.26
CA VAL A 18 20.66 -12.76 -19.60
C VAL A 18 20.95 -11.74 -18.50
N ALA A 19 20.89 -10.46 -18.87
CA ALA A 19 20.71 -9.40 -17.90
C ALA A 19 19.29 -9.61 -17.34
N ASN A 20 19.20 -10.33 -16.23
CA ASN A 20 18.06 -10.19 -15.34
C ASN A 20 18.13 -8.74 -14.85
N ALA A 21 17.56 -7.81 -15.61
CA ALA A 21 17.09 -6.57 -15.05
C ALA A 21 16.02 -7.00 -14.06
N ALA A 22 16.43 -7.27 -12.81
CA ALA A 22 15.59 -6.94 -11.68
C ALA A 22 15.40 -5.43 -11.80
N GLU A 23 14.43 -5.04 -12.62
CA GLU A 23 13.77 -3.75 -12.50
C GLU A 23 13.42 -3.69 -11.03
N GLY A 24 14.20 -2.93 -10.28
CA GLY A 24 13.94 -2.69 -8.87
C GLY A 24 12.58 -2.02 -8.84
N GLN A 25 11.53 -2.83 -8.71
CA GLN A 25 10.18 -2.36 -8.49
C GLN A 25 10.32 -1.44 -7.30
N VAL A 26 10.19 -0.13 -7.55
CA VAL A 26 10.36 0.88 -6.51
C VAL A 26 9.28 0.56 -5.49
N ALA A 27 9.69 -0.09 -4.40
CA ALA A 27 8.79 -0.55 -3.37
C ALA A 27 8.14 0.70 -2.80
N SER A 28 6.87 0.90 -3.17
CA SER A 28 6.15 2.09 -2.74
C SER A 28 5.77 1.93 -1.29
N VAL A 29 5.77 3.01 -0.52
CA VAL A 29 5.43 2.93 0.90
C VAL A 29 4.27 3.85 1.23
N VAL A 30 3.24 3.31 1.87
CA VAL A 30 2.12 4.10 2.38
C VAL A 30 2.36 4.36 3.86
N VAL A 31 2.52 5.63 4.24
CA VAL A 31 2.67 6.05 5.63
C VAL A 31 1.45 6.82 6.11
N GLY A 32 1.12 6.67 7.38
CA GLY A 32 0.00 7.40 7.96
C GLY A 32 -0.05 7.34 9.47
N LEU A 33 -1.03 8.07 10.02
CA LEU A 33 -1.29 8.19 11.44
C LEU A 33 -2.78 7.97 11.71
N ALA A 34 -3.12 6.92 12.45
CA ALA A 34 -4.44 6.71 13.01
C ALA A 34 -4.65 7.63 14.22
N ARG A 35 -5.88 8.08 14.41
CA ARG A 35 -6.29 8.92 15.55
C ARG A 35 -7.47 8.29 16.24
N CYS A 36 -7.47 8.38 17.56
CA CYS A 36 -8.62 8.02 18.37
C CYS A 36 -9.39 9.31 18.72
N ALA A 37 -10.56 9.50 18.10
CA ALA A 37 -11.35 10.73 18.25
C ALA A 37 -11.84 10.94 19.70
N ASP A 38 -12.18 9.86 20.40
CA ASP A 38 -12.83 9.92 21.72
C ASP A 38 -11.90 9.62 22.90
N CYS A 39 -10.63 9.30 22.65
CA CYS A 39 -9.72 8.87 23.72
C CYS A 39 -9.57 9.94 24.81
N THR A 40 -9.43 11.21 24.43
CA THR A 40 -9.35 12.32 25.39
C THR A 40 -10.65 12.46 26.20
N ARG A 41 -11.81 12.39 25.52
CA ARG A 41 -13.13 12.53 26.17
C ARG A 41 -13.41 11.39 27.15
N LYS A 42 -12.98 10.16 26.81
CA LYS A 42 -13.18 8.95 27.63
C LYS A 42 -12.05 8.69 28.63
N ASN A 43 -11.11 9.61 28.80
CA ASN A 43 -9.92 9.46 29.64
C ASN A 43 -9.16 8.13 29.35
N MET A 44 -9.12 7.75 28.08
CA MET A 44 -8.53 6.50 27.62
C MET A 44 -7.23 6.77 26.85
N LYS A 45 -6.24 5.93 27.08
CA LYS A 45 -4.98 5.91 26.32
C LYS A 45 -5.23 5.44 24.88
N ALA A 46 -4.74 6.19 23.90
CA ALA A 46 -4.91 5.88 22.48
C ALA A 46 -4.28 4.53 22.10
N GLU A 47 -3.16 4.20 22.75
CA GLU A 47 -2.45 2.93 22.63
C GLU A 47 -3.37 1.73 22.90
N THR A 48 -4.27 1.85 23.87
CA THR A 48 -5.26 0.82 24.20
C THR A 48 -6.31 0.68 23.08
N ALA A 49 -6.70 1.79 22.45
CA ALA A 49 -7.64 1.78 21.32
C ALA A 49 -7.02 1.16 20.06
N PHE A 50 -5.72 1.33 19.87
CA PHE A 50 -5.01 0.83 18.68
C PHE A 50 -4.59 -0.64 18.80
N LYS A 51 -4.63 -1.22 20.00
CA LYS A 51 -4.18 -2.60 20.23
C LYS A 51 -4.95 -3.60 19.37
N GLY A 52 -4.21 -4.35 18.56
CA GLY A 52 -4.77 -5.39 17.68
C GLY A 52 -5.45 -4.85 16.42
N LEU A 53 -5.40 -3.53 16.18
CA LEU A 53 -5.82 -2.97 14.90
C LEU A 53 -4.74 -3.14 13.84
N GLN A 54 -5.21 -3.28 12.61
CA GLN A 54 -4.39 -3.38 11.41
C GLN A 54 -4.84 -2.34 10.40
N VAL A 55 -3.97 -1.98 9.47
CA VAL A 55 -4.28 -1.12 8.33
C VAL A 55 -4.23 -1.97 7.08
N ALA A 56 -5.34 -2.03 6.35
CA ALA A 56 -5.42 -2.65 5.04
C ALA A 56 -5.38 -1.57 3.96
N ILE A 57 -4.49 -1.73 2.98
CA ILE A 57 -4.47 -0.94 1.76
C ILE A 57 -5.33 -1.67 0.74
N LYS A 58 -6.44 -1.04 0.35
CA LYS A 58 -7.39 -1.56 -0.61
C LYS A 58 -7.33 -0.76 -1.89
N CYS A 59 -7.24 -1.45 -3.02
CA CYS A 59 -7.23 -0.83 -4.34
C CYS A 59 -8.31 -1.44 -5.21
N LYS A 60 -8.92 -0.60 -6.04
CA LYS A 60 -9.90 -1.03 -7.03
C LYS A 60 -9.20 -1.82 -8.14
N ASN A 61 -9.73 -2.99 -8.46
CA ASN A 61 -9.25 -3.82 -9.56
C ASN A 61 -9.92 -3.43 -10.90
N SER A 62 -9.56 -4.11 -11.99
CA SER A 62 -10.15 -3.89 -13.33
C SER A 62 -11.67 -4.11 -13.37
N ASN A 63 -12.19 -4.93 -12.46
CA ASN A 63 -13.62 -5.26 -12.37
C ASN A 63 -14.39 -4.25 -11.51
N GLY A 64 -13.68 -3.27 -10.95
CA GLY A 64 -14.24 -2.24 -10.10
C GLY A 64 -14.44 -2.63 -8.64
N GLU A 65 -13.95 -3.80 -8.24
CA GLU A 65 -14.01 -4.30 -6.86
C GLU A 65 -12.76 -3.94 -6.08
N TYR A 66 -12.89 -3.69 -4.78
CA TYR A 66 -11.75 -3.38 -3.92
C TYR A 66 -11.11 -4.64 -3.38
N GLU A 67 -9.83 -4.83 -3.71
CA GLU A 67 -9.01 -5.92 -3.20
C GLU A 67 -7.93 -5.40 -2.24
N THR A 68 -7.63 -6.20 -1.21
CA THR A 68 -6.57 -5.87 -0.25
C THR A 68 -5.21 -6.17 -0.88
N ARG A 69 -4.39 -5.14 -1.05
CA ARG A 69 -3.03 -5.22 -1.60
C ARG A 69 -1.98 -5.50 -0.55
N ALA A 70 -2.15 -4.94 0.64
CA ALA A 70 -1.24 -5.14 1.75
C ALA A 70 -1.96 -4.86 3.08
N VAL A 71 -1.44 -5.47 4.14
CA VAL A 71 -1.89 -5.26 5.51
C VAL A 71 -0.67 -5.02 6.38
N SER A 72 -0.74 -4.05 7.28
CA SER A 72 0.27 -3.84 8.32
C SER A 72 -0.40 -3.71 9.69
N GLU A 73 0.32 -4.06 10.74
CA GLU A 73 -0.13 -3.73 12.09
C GLU A 73 -0.10 -2.21 12.33
N LEU A 74 -1.02 -1.74 13.16
CA LEU A 74 -0.99 -0.37 13.66
C LEU A 74 -0.08 -0.30 14.90
N GLN A 75 0.90 0.59 14.89
CA GLN A 75 1.77 0.78 16.05
C GLN A 75 0.99 1.42 17.20
N SER A 76 1.50 1.27 18.44
CA SER A 76 0.87 1.85 19.63
C SER A 76 0.76 3.37 19.58
N SER A 77 1.67 4.05 18.88
CA SER A 77 1.63 5.50 18.60
C SER A 77 0.52 5.91 17.61
N GLY A 78 -0.13 4.94 16.96
CA GLY A 78 -1.04 5.15 15.85
C GLY A 78 -0.34 5.29 14.50
N THR A 79 1.00 5.22 14.42
CA THR A 79 1.71 5.29 13.14
C THR A 79 1.71 3.96 12.41
N PHE A 80 1.71 3.99 11.09
CA PHE A 80 1.88 2.80 10.27
C PHE A 80 2.69 3.11 9.01
N SER A 81 3.32 2.07 8.47
CA SER A 81 4.11 2.11 7.24
C SER A 81 3.89 0.79 6.50
N VAL A 82 3.26 0.85 5.33
CA VAL A 82 2.91 -0.32 4.53
C VAL A 82 3.78 -0.35 3.27
N PRO A 83 4.78 -1.24 3.19
CA PRO A 83 5.51 -1.45 1.95
C PRO A 83 4.62 -2.19 0.94
N LEU A 84 4.67 -1.76 -0.31
CA LEU A 84 3.92 -2.31 -1.43
C LEU A 84 4.88 -2.81 -2.51
N ALA A 85 4.56 -3.98 -3.05
CA ALA A 85 5.32 -4.58 -4.14
C ALA A 85 5.11 -3.88 -5.49
N ALA A 86 4.06 -3.06 -5.60
CA ALA A 86 3.71 -2.33 -6.81
C ALA A 86 3.42 -0.87 -6.48
N ASP A 87 3.66 -0.02 -7.46
CA ASP A 87 3.32 1.40 -7.39
C ASP A 87 1.80 1.60 -7.41
N LEU A 88 1.32 2.60 -6.65
CA LEU A 88 -0.09 2.95 -6.55
C LEU A 88 -0.51 4.06 -7.53
N HIS A 89 0.42 4.60 -8.34
CA HIS A 89 0.11 5.67 -9.27
C HIS A 89 -1.06 5.32 -10.20
N GLY A 90 -2.12 6.12 -10.17
CA GLY A 90 -3.31 5.96 -11.02
C GLY A 90 -4.33 4.92 -10.54
N ALA A 91 -4.04 4.15 -9.48
CA ALA A 91 -4.99 3.22 -8.88
C ALA A 91 -5.89 3.95 -7.85
N ASP A 92 -7.19 3.62 -7.85
CA ASP A 92 -8.12 4.10 -6.83
C ASP A 92 -7.92 3.27 -5.55
N CYS A 93 -7.10 3.79 -4.65
CA CYS A 93 -6.73 3.12 -3.42
C CYS A 93 -7.08 3.92 -2.17
N HIS A 94 -7.47 3.22 -1.12
CA HIS A 94 -7.76 3.78 0.19
C HIS A 94 -7.14 2.93 1.30
N ALA A 95 -6.86 3.58 2.43
CA ALA A 95 -6.47 2.91 3.66
C ALA A 95 -7.69 2.71 4.56
N GLN A 96 -7.84 1.52 5.13
CA GLN A 96 -8.92 1.14 6.02
C GLN A 96 -8.38 0.47 7.28
N LEU A 97 -8.93 0.78 8.47
CA LEU A 97 -8.57 0.05 9.68
C LEU A 97 -9.38 -1.23 9.73
N HIS A 98 -8.69 -2.30 10.09
CA HIS A 98 -9.23 -3.61 10.33
C HIS A 98 -9.03 -3.97 11.80
N SER A 99 -9.98 -4.70 12.35
CA SER A 99 -9.85 -5.34 13.66
C SER A 99 -8.88 -6.53 13.60
N ALA A 100 -8.58 -7.12 14.75
CA ALA A 100 -7.78 -8.34 14.85
C ALA A 100 -8.36 -9.53 14.04
N ALA A 101 -9.66 -9.52 13.74
CA ALA A 101 -10.31 -10.49 12.88
C ALA A 101 -10.14 -10.20 11.37
N ASN A 102 -9.31 -9.22 11.01
CA ASN A 102 -9.13 -8.74 9.64
C ASN A 102 -10.43 -8.24 8.97
N ALA A 103 -11.40 -7.82 9.79
CA ALA A 103 -12.65 -7.23 9.32
C ALA A 103 -12.57 -5.70 9.42
N PRO A 104 -13.08 -4.95 8.43
CA PRO A 104 -13.17 -3.49 8.49
C PRO A 104 -13.83 -3.01 9.77
N CYS A 105 -13.28 -1.97 10.38
CA CYS A 105 -13.90 -1.33 11.53
C CYS A 105 -15.23 -0.67 11.11
N PRO A 106 -16.32 -0.84 11.89
CA PRO A 106 -17.63 -0.27 11.56
C PRO A 106 -17.62 1.26 11.64
N GLY A 107 -18.39 1.91 10.77
CA GLY A 107 -18.52 3.38 10.75
C GLY A 107 -17.30 4.14 10.25
N GLN A 108 -16.26 3.44 9.78
CA GLN A 108 -15.08 4.09 9.24
C GLN A 108 -15.32 4.60 7.81
N GLU A 109 -15.06 5.88 7.58
CA GLU A 109 -14.92 6.44 6.23
C GLU A 109 -13.54 6.04 5.66
N PRO A 110 -13.47 5.47 4.44
CA PRO A 110 -12.20 5.13 3.79
C PRO A 110 -11.27 6.35 3.69
N SER A 111 -10.01 6.18 4.10
CA SER A 111 -9.02 7.27 4.02
C SER A 111 -8.36 7.30 2.65
N LYS A 112 -8.19 8.48 2.07
CA LYS A 112 -7.57 8.64 0.74
C LYS A 112 -6.07 8.49 0.84
N ILE A 113 -5.45 7.93 -0.20
CA ILE A 113 -4.00 7.85 -0.32
C ILE A 113 -3.56 8.86 -1.38
N ALA A 114 -2.57 9.70 -1.05
CA ALA A 114 -2.04 10.70 -1.95
C ALA A 114 -0.53 10.52 -2.14
N PRO A 115 0.01 10.75 -3.35
CA PRO A 115 1.45 10.72 -3.58
C PRO A 115 2.13 11.88 -2.86
N MET A 116 3.30 11.64 -2.28
CA MET A 116 4.14 12.68 -1.68
C MET A 116 5.40 12.92 -2.52
N SER A 117 6.30 11.93 -2.60
CA SER A 117 7.48 11.93 -3.49
C SER A 117 8.24 10.60 -3.41
N GLY A 118 9.02 10.24 -4.42
CA GLY A 118 9.97 9.12 -4.36
C GLY A 118 9.35 7.75 -4.04
N GLY A 119 8.13 7.47 -4.53
CA GLY A 119 7.40 6.23 -4.20
C GLY A 119 6.76 6.21 -2.80
N THR A 120 6.81 7.32 -2.06
CA THR A 120 6.12 7.48 -0.77
C THR A 120 4.74 8.08 -0.98
N PHE A 121 3.76 7.45 -0.35
CA PHE A 121 2.36 7.86 -0.30
C PHE A 121 1.96 8.16 1.13
N VAL A 122 1.08 9.14 1.31
CA VAL A 122 0.55 9.55 2.61
C VAL A 122 -0.93 9.28 2.69
N VAL A 123 -1.39 8.83 3.85
CA VAL A 123 -2.82 8.67 4.12
C VAL A 123 -3.41 9.99 4.59
N ILE A 124 -4.38 10.49 3.82
CA ILE A 124 -5.20 11.64 4.16
C ILE A 124 -6.47 11.10 4.82
N PRO A 125 -6.69 11.36 6.13
CA PRO A 125 -7.87 10.85 6.82
C PRO A 125 -9.15 11.39 6.18
N GLY A 126 -10.16 10.53 6.06
CA GLY A 126 -11.52 10.92 5.69
C GLY A 126 -12.16 11.82 6.74
N LYS A 127 -13.36 12.35 6.46
CA LYS A 127 -14.09 13.11 7.48
C LYS A 127 -14.53 12.15 8.57
N THR A 128 -14.28 12.50 9.83
CA THR A 128 -14.82 11.74 10.95
C THR A 128 -16.29 12.12 11.11
N HIS A 129 -17.20 11.26 10.66
CA HIS A 129 -18.59 11.34 11.07
C HIS A 129 -18.67 10.92 12.53
N TYR A 130 -18.90 11.88 13.42
CA TYR A 130 -19.25 11.59 14.80
C TYR A 130 -20.64 10.96 14.79
N PRO A 131 -20.86 9.74 15.31
CA PRO A 131 -22.20 9.37 15.73
C PRO A 131 -22.55 10.37 16.83
N SER A 132 -23.37 11.35 16.47
CA SER A 132 -24.04 12.23 17.42
C SER A 132 -24.56 11.36 18.55
N ALA A 133 -24.17 11.72 19.77
CA ALA A 133 -24.47 11.02 20.99
C ALA A 133 -25.79 10.22 20.95
N ASP A 134 -25.75 8.97 21.42
CA ASP A 134 -26.87 8.45 22.20
C ASP A 134 -27.08 9.45 23.35
N PHE A 135 -28.03 10.36 23.14
CA PHE A 135 -28.66 11.15 24.17
C PHE A 135 -30.08 10.61 24.27
N ASP A 136 -30.23 9.51 25.01
CA ASP A 136 -31.25 9.29 26.04
C ASP A 136 -30.94 7.97 26.78
#